data_AF-A0A9D6M3H8-F1
#
_entry.id   AF-A0A9D6M3H8-F1
#
_cell.length_a   1.000
_cell.length_b   1.000
_cell.length_c   1.000
_cell.angle_alpha   90.00
_cell.angle_beta   90.00
_cell.angle_gamma   90.00
#
_symmetry.space_group_name_H-M   'P 1'
#
loop_
_entity.id
_entity.type
_entity.pdbx_description
1 polymer ?
#
loop_
_entity_poly.entity_id
_entity_poly.type
_entity_poly.pdbx_seq_one_letter_code
_entity_poly.pdbx_strand_id
1 'polypeptide(L)' 'MLLELNIKDFAIIDNLQVSFGKGLNILTGETGAGKSIIV' A
#
# COMPACT_ATOMS: atom_id res chain seq x y z
N MET A 1 8.02 0.18 -13.91
CA MET A 1 8.20 0.84 -12.59
C MET A 1 6.82 1.20 -12.09
N LEU A 2 6.47 0.79 -10.87
CA LEU A 2 5.20 1.21 -10.28
C LEU A 2 5.28 2.71 -9.97
N LEU A 3 4.22 3.44 -10.29
CA LEU A 3 4.13 4.89 -10.07
C LEU A 3 3.21 5.20 -8.89
N GLU A 4 2.10 4.48 -8.80
CA GLU A 4 1.08 4.70 -7.80
C GLU A 4 0.31 3.40 -7.50
N LEU A 5 -0.19 3.28 -6.26
CA LEU A 5 -1.15 2.29 -5.80
C LEU A 5 -2.41 3.02 -5.34
N ASN A 6 -3.55 2.63 -5.88
CA ASN A 6 -4.87 3.12 -5.49
C ASN A 6 -5.74 1.93 -5.07
N ILE A 7 -6.21 1.92 -3.83
CA ILE A 7 -7.08 0.89 -3.27
C ILE A 7 -8.33 1.56 -2.72
N LYS A 8 -9.50 1.01 -3.04
CA LYS A 8 -10.80 1.44 -2.52
C LYS A 8 -11.64 0.23 -2.17
N ASP A 9 -12.33 0.30 -1.04
CA ASP A 9 -13.29 -0.70 -0.56
C ASP A 9 -12.74 -2.15 -0.61
N PHE A 10 -11.50 -2.35 -0.15
CA PHE A 10 -10.82 -3.64 -0.22
C PHE A 10 -10.25 -4.08 1.14
N ALA A 11 -10.64 -5.29 1.56
CA ALA A 11 -10.27 -5.86 2.85
C ALA A 11 -10.60 -4.89 4.01
N ILE A 12 -9.58 -4.36 4.68
CA ILE A 12 -9.71 -3.39 5.78
C ILE A 12 -9.44 -1.93 5.34
N ILE A 13 -9.26 -1.70 4.04
CA ILE A 13 -8.91 -0.39 3.47
C ILE A 13 -10.14 0.20 2.78
N ASP A 14 -10.64 1.31 3.32
CA ASP A 14 -11.71 2.10 2.69
C ASP A 14 -11.16 2.88 1.49
N ASN A 15 -10.07 3.63 1.68
CA ASN A 15 -9.39 4.38 0.61
C ASN A 15 -7.90 4.57 0.93
N LEU A 16 -7.02 4.14 0.02
CA LEU A 16 -5.57 4.30 0.11
C LEU A 16 -5.00 4.72 -1.24
N GLN A 17 -4.19 5.78 -1.23
CA GLN A 17 -3.47 6.28 -2.39
C GLN A 17 -2.01 6.50 -2.01
N VAL A 18 -1.09 5.80 -2.70
CA VAL A 18 0.34 5.82 -2.41
C VAL A 18 1.12 5.98 -3.71
N SER A 19 1.94 7.01 -3.81
CA SER A 19 2.91 7.16 -4.90
C SER A 19 4.23 6.48 -4.56
N PHE A 20 4.78 5.71 -5.50
CA PHE A 20 6.06 5.05 -5.31
C PHE A 20 7.23 5.97 -5.71
N GLY A 21 8.24 6.00 -4.85
CA GLY A 21 9.51 6.68 -5.13
C GLY A 21 10.45 5.80 -5.94
N LYS A 22 11.53 6.40 -6.46
CA LYS A 22 12.64 5.65 -7.04
C LYS A 22 13.40 4.89 -5.95
N GLY A 23 13.98 3.75 -6.30
CA GLY A 23 14.76 2.94 -5.37
C GLY A 23 13.89 2.02 -4.50
N LEU A 24 14.29 1.83 -3.24
CA LEU A 24 13.62 0.91 -2.31
C LEU A 24 12.47 1.62 -1.59
N ASN A 25 11.26 1.09 -1.76
CA ASN A 25 10.08 1.50 -1.02
C ASN A 25 9.84 0.47 0.10
N ILE A 26 9.91 0.89 1.35
CA ILE A 26 9.69 0.02 2.53
C ILE A 26 8.31 0.32 3.09
N LEU A 27 7.48 -0.71 3.20
CA LEU A 27 6.18 -0.63 3.87
C LEU A 27 6.27 -1.21 5.28
N THR A 28 5.91 -0.43 6.29
CA THR A 28 5.90 -0.82 7.70
C THR A 28 4.51 -0.68 8.31
N GLY A 29 4.34 -1.20 9.52
CA GLY A 29 3.04 -1.20 10.22
C GLY A 29 2.88 -2.42 11.13
N GLU A 30 1.83 -2.43 11.93
CA GLU A 30 1.52 -3.51 12.87
C GLU A 30 0.90 -4.74 12.19
N THR A 31 0.71 -5.82 12.95
CA THR A 31 -0.01 -7.02 12.46
C THR A 31 -1.46 -6.63 12.17
N GLY A 32 -1.96 -7.02 10.99
CA GLY A 32 -3.31 -6.68 10.57
C GLY A 32 -3.45 -5.30 9.93
N ALA A 33 -2.41 -4.47 9.86
CA ALA A 33 -2.46 -3.13 9.24
C ALA A 33 -2.58 -3.11 7.70
N GLY A 34 -2.86 -4.26 7.07
CA GLY A 34 -3.10 -4.32 5.62
C GLY A 34 -1.86 -4.29 4.72
N LYS A 35 -0.64 -4.41 5.28
CA LYS A 35 0.61 -4.44 4.48
C LYS A 35 0.63 -5.52 3.40
N SER A 36 0.02 -6.68 3.67
CA SER A 36 -0.07 -7.81 2.73
C SER A 36 -0.90 -7.50 1.49
N ILE A 37 -1.65 -6.39 1.48
CA ILE A 37 -2.46 -5.98 0.33
C ILE A 37 -1.57 -5.47 -0.83
N ILE A 38 -0.31 -5.12 -0.54
CA ILE A 38 0.65 -4.59 -1.53
C ILE A 38 1.50 -5.70 -2.18
N VAL A 39 1.44 -6.96 -1.70
CA VAL A 39 2.31 -8.08 -2.14
C VAL A 39 1.55 -9.08 -3.00
#